data_AF-A0A8T7AXC5-F1
#
_entry.id   AF-A0A8T7AXC5-F1
#
_cell.length_a   1.000
_cell.length_b   1.000
_cell.length_c   1.000
_cell.angle_alpha   90.00
_cell.angle_beta   90.00
_cell.angle_gamma   90.00
#
_symmetry.space_group_name_H-M   'P 1'
#
loop_
_entity.id
_entity.type
_entity.pdbx_description
1 polymer ?
#
loop_
_entity_poly.entity_id
_entity_poly.type
_entity_poly.pdbx_seq_one_letter_code
_entity_poly.pdbx_strand_id
1 'polypeptide(L)' 'MTEPLANRIRPSSLDDYVGQKHLVGEGKPLRLAIEQGHVFSFVLWGPP' A
#
# COMPACT_ATOMS: atom_id res chain seq x y z
N MET A 1 -20.03 11.80 -14.27
CA MET A 1 -20.20 10.40 -13.81
C MET A 1 -19.70 10.32 -12.37
N THR A 2 -20.51 9.78 -11.46
CA THR A 2 -20.21 9.74 -10.02
C THR A 2 -19.22 8.60 -9.73
N GLU A 3 -18.04 8.93 -9.22
CA GLU A 3 -17.05 7.92 -8.81
C GLU A 3 -17.48 7.26 -7.49
N PRO A 4 -17.33 5.91 -7.34
CA PRO A 4 -17.63 5.22 -6.08
C PRO A 4 -16.79 5.74 -4.91
N LEU A 5 -17.37 5.75 -3.70
CA LEU A 5 -16.67 6.20 -2.49
C LEU A 5 -15.35 5.47 -2.27
N ALA A 6 -15.31 4.16 -2.50
CA ALA A 6 -14.12 3.34 -2.32
C ALA A 6 -12.92 3.82 -3.15
N ASN A 7 -13.15 4.30 -4.38
CA ASN A 7 -12.08 4.87 -5.21
C ASN A 7 -11.65 6.24 -4.69
N ARG A 8 -12.62 7.05 -4.27
CA ARG A 8 -12.37 8.41 -3.74
C ARG A 8 -11.54 8.42 -2.45
N ILE A 9 -11.65 7.38 -1.61
CA ILE A 9 -10.93 7.27 -0.34
C ILE A 9 -9.65 6.41 -0.45
N ARG A 10 -9.27 5.99 -1.66
CA ARG A 10 -8.06 5.17 -1.85
C ARG A 10 -6.83 5.98 -1.37
N PRO A 11 -5.98 5.41 -0.50
CA PRO A 11 -4.74 6.05 -0.08
C PRO A 11 -3.85 6.41 -1.28
N SER A 12 -3.24 7.60 -1.25
CA SER A 12 -2.26 8.06 -2.24
C SER A 12 -0.82 7.81 -1.82
N SER A 13 -0.58 7.52 -0.53
CA SER A 13 0.73 7.21 0.03
C SER A 13 0.64 6.05 1.04
N LEU A 14 1.80 5.49 1.41
CA LEU A 14 1.87 4.50 2.50
C LEU A 14 1.59 5.12 3.87
N ASP A 15 1.74 6.43 4.02
CA ASP A 15 1.45 7.13 5.27
C ASP A 15 -0.06 7.27 5.51
N ASP A 16 -0.85 7.30 4.43
CA ASP A 16 -2.33 7.28 4.47
C ASP A 16 -2.91 5.86 4.58
N TYR A 17 -2.07 4.83 4.46
CA TYR A 17 -2.52 3.44 4.44
C TYR A 17 -2.88 2.93 5.83
N VAL A 18 -4.10 2.44 5.99
CA VAL A 18 -4.61 1.95 7.27
C VAL A 18 -4.36 0.45 7.41
N GLY A 19 -3.57 0.07 8.42
CA GLY A 19 -3.29 -1.33 8.75
C GLY A 19 -1.95 -1.83 8.19
N GLN A 20 -1.71 -3.15 8.29
CA GLN A 20 -0.53 -3.83 7.74
C GLN A 20 0.84 -3.20 8.09
N LYS A 21 0.98 -2.52 9.24
CA LYS A 21 2.23 -1.86 9.68
C LYS A 21 3.45 -2.80 9.74
N HIS A 22 3.22 -4.09 9.92
CA HIS A 22 4.30 -5.08 9.90
C HIS A 22 4.89 -5.31 8.50
N LEU A 23 4.16 -4.95 7.43
CA LEU A 23 4.58 -5.02 6.03
C LEU A 23 5.00 -3.65 5.47
N VAL A 24 4.21 -2.59 5.70
CA VAL A 24 4.39 -1.26 5.08
C VAL A 24 4.88 -0.19 6.06
N GLY A 25 5.16 -0.54 7.30
CA GLY A 25 5.72 0.40 8.28
C GLY A 25 7.10 0.89 7.88
N GLU A 26 7.56 1.94 8.57
CA GLU A 26 8.92 2.48 8.39
C GLU A 26 9.99 1.38 8.53
N GLY A 27 10.97 1.41 7.63
CA GLY A 27 12.06 0.43 7.59
C GLY A 27 11.65 -0.99 7.19
N LYS A 28 10.39 -1.25 6.83
CA LYS A 28 9.95 -2.57 6.35
C LYS A 28 10.36 -2.80 4.90
N PRO A 29 10.64 -4.06 4.50
CA PRO A 29 11.16 -4.38 3.17
C PRO A 29 10.30 -3.84 2.02
N LEU A 30 8.96 -3.94 2.14
CA LEU A 30 8.05 -3.47 1.10
C LEU A 30 8.07 -1.93 1.00
N ARG A 31 8.09 -1.22 2.13
CA ARG A 31 8.20 0.24 2.15
C ARG A 31 9.52 0.73 1.54
N LEU A 32 10.63 0.13 1.95
CA LEU A 32 11.96 0.47 1.41
C LEU A 32 12.03 0.25 -0.11
N ALA A 33 11.48 -0.86 -0.61
CA ALA A 33 11.47 -1.12 -2.05
C ALA A 33 10.63 -0.09 -2.82
N ILE A 34 9.46 0.29 -2.29
CA ILE A 34 8.61 1.33 -2.88
C ILE A 34 9.31 2.69 -2.87
N GLU A 35 9.91 3.09 -1.75
CA GLU A 35 10.63 4.37 -1.59
C GLU A 35 11.87 4.45 -2.49
N GLN A 36 12.53 3.32 -2.75
CA GLN A 36 13.67 3.22 -3.67
C GLN A 36 13.25 3.07 -5.14
N GLY A 37 11.95 2.99 -5.44
CA GLY A 37 11.45 2.75 -6.80
C GLY A 37 11.82 1.36 -7.35
N HIS A 38 12.11 0.39 -6.48
CA HIS A 38 12.48 -0.96 -6.84
C HIS A 38 11.24 -1.84 -7.03
N VAL A 39 10.94 -2.18 -8.29
CA VAL A 39 9.81 -3.05 -8.64
C VAL A 39 10.28 -4.50 -8.70
N PHE A 40 9.62 -5.37 -7.94
CA PHE A 40 9.88 -6.81 -7.90
C PHE A 40 8.57 -7.61 -7.94
N SER A 41 8.66 -8.90 -8.27
CA SER A 41 7.50 -9.78 -8.28
C SER A 41 7.14 -10.24 -6.86
N PHE A 42 5.86 -10.11 -6.48
CA PHE A 42 5.33 -10.62 -5.22
C PHE A 42 3.84 -10.95 -5.35
N VAL A 43 3.33 -11.72 -4.39
CA VAL A 43 1.90 -12.05 -4.28
C VAL A 43 1.36 -11.43 -3.00
N LEU A 44 0.27 -10.68 -3.11
CA LEU A 44 -0.48 -10.16 -1.97
C LEU A 44 -1.60 -11.15 -1.64
N TRP A 45 -1.57 -11.72 -0.43
CA TRP A 45 -2.56 -12.67 0.04
C TRP A 45 -3.16 -12.24 1.37
N GLY A 46 -4.48 -12.23 1.44
CA GLY A 46 -5.25 -11.88 2.61
C GLY A 46 -6.75 -12.13 2.39
N PRO A 47 -7.56 -12.13 3.47
CA PRO A 47 -9.00 -12.15 3.36
C PRO A 47 -9.54 -10.88 2.67
N PRO A 48 -10.75 -10.93 2.08
CA PRO A 48 -11.40 -9.75 1.51
C PRO A 48 -11.73 -8.68 2.55
#